data_AF-A0A067TQ25-F1
#
_entry.id   AF-A0A067TQ25-F1
#
_cell.length_a   1.000
_cell.length_b   1.000
_cell.length_c   1.000
_cell.angle_alpha   90.00
_cell.angle_beta   90.00
_cell.angle_gamma   90.00
#
_symmetry.space_group_name_H-M   'P 1'
#
loop_
_entity.id
_entity.type
_entity.pdbx_description
1 polymer ?
#
loop_
_entity_poly.entity_id
_entity_poly.type
_entity_poly.pdbx_seq_one_letter_code
_entity_poly.pdbx_strand_id
1 'polypeptide(L)'
;MDSDSLQPQSKNGSNFFQSAKHRIYTLLAPRIRARSVATRPLQSQETPGNYGRVEVLHASETLPLSAYNEVISTWGPGNQPNPHSPAGMGELSRQIALPTALRLPLEILQEIFYFAKHEDRFLVDNIGFSFRGAKELPWEISQVCQQWRYAAFSTPFLWATLPDVNLRLEHTSRKDYLFGLADILGRSRDALVTVHVSGVTFRDRTHPAADLLVRHSKRWQKITLQIPLDGFRAFLGATGKIPALRTLRADWTEISPTHYGSNDIFDLFLNAPQLQNVKVMKGRTGELLLPHTGFLKYEQFLGHGDAVHQILCCSPGLRYLELIRVEFGPGIHTHNFHFRHLVFLRIHAVASGLLRWLFDSISAPVLEELRVDAFPDEITPAITAMISRSVPPPPIQKLHLRTAFNSPGQLANLLLLTPSLTLLNVTMPLSSDIMALTSPGANGSMLAPILQDCLFESMRDTSPEQIRQAAFFTKARSGLRFTLK
;
A
#
# COMPACT_ATOMS: atom_id res chain seq x y z
N MET A 1 16.77 22.47 -68.98
CA MET A 1 17.81 21.43 -69.07
C MET A 1 17.59 20.49 -67.90
N ASP A 2 17.13 19.30 -68.28
CA ASP A 2 17.26 18.01 -67.62
C ASP A 2 16.53 17.75 -66.30
N SER A 3 15.27 17.39 -66.53
CA SER A 3 14.59 16.22 -65.98
C SER A 3 15.50 15.05 -65.61
N ASP A 4 15.32 14.50 -64.40
CA ASP A 4 15.40 13.06 -64.23
C ASP A 4 14.46 12.52 -63.15
N SER A 5 13.81 11.42 -63.55
CA SER A 5 12.70 10.74 -62.91
C SER A 5 13.18 9.56 -62.06
N LEU A 6 12.65 9.41 -60.84
CA LEU A 6 12.77 8.16 -60.08
C LEU A 6 11.44 7.75 -59.44
N GLN A 7 10.99 6.55 -59.82
CA GLN A 7 9.82 5.82 -59.35
C GLN A 7 9.91 5.39 -57.86
N PRO A 8 8.77 5.04 -57.22
CA PRO A 8 8.71 4.74 -55.80
C PRO A 8 9.07 3.29 -55.48
N GLN A 9 10.03 3.09 -54.57
CA GLN A 9 10.28 1.77 -53.96
C GLN A 9 9.24 1.49 -52.86
N SER A 10 8.39 0.52 -53.14
CA SER A 10 7.59 -0.24 -52.19
C SER A 10 8.47 -0.76 -51.03
N LYS A 11 8.27 -0.23 -49.81
CA LYS A 11 8.79 -0.84 -48.58
C LYS A 11 7.67 -1.57 -47.87
N ASN A 12 7.76 -2.90 -47.95
CA ASN A 12 7.01 -3.89 -47.19
C ASN A 12 6.89 -3.50 -45.71
N GLY A 13 5.68 -3.12 -45.33
CA GLY A 13 5.25 -3.00 -43.94
C GLY A 13 4.91 -4.37 -43.38
N SER A 14 5.89 -5.07 -42.81
CA SER A 14 5.67 -6.15 -41.84
C SER A 14 7.00 -6.52 -41.21
N ASN A 15 7.06 -6.58 -39.87
CA ASN A 15 8.16 -7.07 -39.00
C ASN A 15 9.01 -6.04 -38.22
N PHE A 16 8.75 -4.73 -38.31
CA PHE A 16 9.43 -3.76 -37.43
C PHE A 16 8.91 -3.80 -35.97
N PHE A 17 7.62 -4.11 -35.76
CA PHE A 17 6.98 -4.04 -34.45
C PHE A 17 7.30 -5.21 -33.50
N GLN A 18 7.73 -6.38 -33.99
CA GLN A 18 8.13 -7.49 -33.11
C GLN A 18 9.54 -7.32 -32.51
N SER A 19 10.42 -6.57 -33.18
CA SER A 19 11.81 -6.34 -32.73
C SER A 19 11.90 -5.28 -31.62
N ALA A 20 11.10 -4.21 -31.71
CA ALA A 20 10.96 -3.23 -30.62
C ALA A 20 10.28 -3.83 -29.37
N LYS A 21 9.34 -4.76 -29.59
CA LYS A 21 8.59 -5.52 -28.56
C LYS A 21 9.47 -6.41 -27.68
N HIS A 22 10.62 -6.90 -28.14
CA HIS A 22 11.49 -7.69 -27.25
C HIS A 22 12.46 -6.81 -26.47
N ARG A 23 12.94 -5.70 -27.06
CA ARG A 23 13.93 -4.81 -26.43
C ARG A 23 13.35 -3.95 -25.32
N ILE A 24 12.16 -3.36 -25.51
CA ILE A 24 11.51 -2.52 -24.50
C ILE A 24 11.20 -3.34 -23.24
N TYR A 25 10.72 -4.58 -23.40
CA TYR A 25 10.32 -5.45 -22.28
C TYR A 25 11.51 -6.04 -21.51
N THR A 26 12.59 -6.40 -22.21
CA THR A 26 13.80 -6.90 -21.54
C THR A 26 14.48 -5.82 -20.69
N LEU A 27 14.24 -4.55 -20.99
CA LEU A 27 14.82 -3.41 -20.27
C LEU A 27 13.90 -2.89 -19.15
N LEU A 28 12.58 -3.02 -19.27
CA LEU A 28 11.61 -2.60 -18.25
C LEU A 28 11.37 -3.66 -17.16
N ALA A 29 11.59 -4.96 -17.46
CA ALA A 29 11.40 -6.03 -16.48
C ALA A 29 12.61 -6.17 -15.53
N PRO A 30 12.44 -6.28 -14.20
CA PRO A 30 13.52 -6.61 -13.28
C PRO A 30 14.05 -8.02 -13.58
N ARG A 31 15.27 -8.12 -14.12
CA ARG A 31 15.95 -9.42 -14.30
C ARG A 31 16.36 -9.98 -12.94
N ILE A 32 15.51 -10.79 -12.33
CA ILE A 32 15.89 -11.64 -11.20
C ILE A 32 16.58 -12.89 -11.77
N ARG A 33 17.91 -12.85 -11.91
CA ARG A 33 18.71 -14.07 -11.99
C ARG A 33 19.20 -14.42 -10.60
N ALA A 34 18.67 -15.50 -10.04
CA ALA A 34 19.26 -16.15 -8.87
C ALA A 34 20.68 -16.63 -9.25
N ARG A 35 21.71 -15.99 -8.70
CA ARG A 35 23.06 -16.56 -8.65
C ARG A 35 23.15 -17.35 -7.37
N SER A 36 23.12 -18.68 -7.45
CA SER A 36 23.55 -19.54 -6.35
C SER A 36 25.06 -19.36 -6.18
N VAL A 37 25.48 -18.71 -5.10
CA VAL A 37 26.87 -18.75 -4.67
C VAL A 37 27.04 -20.01 -3.84
N ALA A 38 27.91 -20.90 -4.32
CA ALA A 38 28.34 -22.08 -3.60
C ALA A 38 29.23 -21.66 -2.41
N THR A 39 28.82 -22.00 -1.20
CA THR A 39 29.67 -21.92 0.00
C THR A 39 30.10 -23.33 0.41
N ARG A 40 31.42 -23.56 0.42
CA ARG A 40 32.06 -24.72 1.05
C ARG A 40 31.89 -24.65 2.60
N PRO A 41 31.85 -25.80 3.30
CA PRO A 41 31.56 -25.85 4.72
C PRO A 41 32.83 -25.71 5.57
N LEU A 42 32.70 -25.00 6.70
CA LEU A 42 33.62 -25.08 7.84
C LEU A 42 32.92 -25.84 8.97
N GLN A 43 33.67 -26.81 9.51
CA GLN A 43 33.29 -27.72 10.59
C GLN A 43 32.97 -26.99 11.89
N SER A 44 31.96 -27.46 12.62
CA SER A 44 31.94 -27.38 14.09
C SER A 44 31.11 -28.53 14.67
N GLN A 45 31.47 -28.86 15.91
CA GLN A 45 31.30 -30.13 16.63
C GLN A 45 29.87 -30.47 17.06
N GLU A 46 29.68 -31.77 17.25
CA GLU A 46 28.55 -32.51 17.85
C GLU A 46 28.17 -31.97 19.25
N THR A 47 26.88 -31.90 19.63
CA THR A 47 26.12 -32.99 20.28
C THR A 47 24.64 -32.58 20.56
N PRO A 48 23.73 -33.50 20.96
CA PRO A 48 22.39 -33.60 20.37
C PRO A 48 21.22 -33.16 21.26
N GLY A 49 20.08 -32.87 20.63
CA GLY A 49 18.79 -32.74 21.30
C GLY A 49 17.63 -32.87 20.31
N ASN A 50 16.94 -34.01 20.39
CA ASN A 50 15.68 -34.32 19.71
C ASN A 50 14.66 -33.18 19.79
N TYR A 51 13.87 -32.95 18.72
CA TYR A 51 12.40 -32.91 18.73
C TYR A 51 11.82 -32.66 17.33
N GLY A 52 10.88 -33.53 16.91
CA GLY A 52 9.65 -33.17 16.21
C GLY A 52 9.72 -32.63 14.77
N ARG A 53 9.79 -33.54 13.80
CA ARG A 53 9.51 -33.29 12.38
C ARG A 53 8.00 -33.07 12.18
N VAL A 54 7.61 -31.86 11.79
CA VAL A 54 6.29 -31.55 11.21
C VAL A 54 6.47 -31.43 9.70
N GLU A 55 5.89 -32.35 8.96
CA GLU A 55 5.88 -32.33 7.49
C GLU A 55 4.87 -31.28 6.99
N VAL A 56 5.36 -30.30 6.24
CA VAL A 56 4.53 -29.40 5.44
C VAL A 56 4.38 -30.02 4.05
N LEU A 57 3.16 -30.45 3.77
CA LEU A 57 2.69 -30.91 2.46
C LEU A 57 2.83 -29.78 1.43
N HIS A 58 3.70 -29.97 0.44
CA HIS A 58 3.65 -29.20 -0.80
C HIS A 58 2.55 -29.79 -1.69
N ALA A 59 1.43 -29.08 -1.82
CA ALA A 59 0.44 -29.35 -2.85
C ALA A 59 0.98 -28.89 -4.21
N SER A 60 1.49 -29.83 -5.01
CA SER A 60 1.73 -29.66 -6.43
C SER A 60 0.49 -30.11 -7.20
N GLU A 61 -0.39 -29.18 -7.55
CA GLU A 61 -1.45 -29.45 -8.53
C GLU A 61 -0.87 -29.38 -9.94
N THR A 62 -0.36 -30.51 -10.42
CA THR A 62 -0.22 -30.79 -11.85
C THR A 62 -1.42 -31.62 -12.27
N LEU A 63 -2.37 -31.00 -12.99
CA LEU A 63 -3.45 -31.72 -13.67
C LEU A 63 -2.85 -32.65 -14.75
N PRO A 64 -3.22 -33.94 -14.81
CA PRO A 64 -2.77 -34.84 -15.87
C PRO A 64 -3.57 -34.63 -17.16
N LEU A 65 -2.85 -34.57 -18.28
CA LEU A 65 -3.35 -34.85 -19.63
C LEU A 65 -3.81 -36.33 -19.69
N SER A 66 -5.05 -36.62 -19.29
CA SER A 66 -5.69 -37.92 -19.59
C SER A 66 -7.20 -37.86 -19.82
N ALA A 67 -7.83 -36.69 -19.82
CA ALA A 67 -9.27 -36.55 -20.06
C ALA A 67 -9.62 -36.02 -21.46
N TYR A 68 -9.03 -36.62 -22.52
CA TYR A 68 -9.42 -36.28 -23.90
C TYR A 68 -9.51 -37.46 -24.88
N ASN A 69 -9.52 -38.72 -24.40
CA ASN A 69 -9.66 -39.89 -25.28
C ASN A 69 -10.65 -40.92 -24.74
N GLU A 70 -11.89 -40.52 -24.46
CA GLU A 70 -12.93 -41.50 -24.14
C GLU A 70 -14.35 -41.05 -24.55
N VAL A 71 -14.56 -40.75 -25.85
CA VAL A 71 -15.90 -40.85 -26.50
C VAL A 71 -15.79 -41.23 -27.99
N ILE A 72 -14.84 -42.08 -28.37
CA ILE A 72 -14.87 -42.76 -29.69
C ILE A 72 -14.50 -44.23 -29.49
N SER A 73 -15.44 -45.00 -28.93
CA SER A 73 -15.38 -46.47 -28.92
C SER A 73 -16.77 -47.08 -28.72
N THR A 74 -17.75 -46.65 -29.52
CA THR A 74 -19.07 -47.30 -29.58
C THR A 74 -19.59 -47.46 -31.01
N TRP A 75 -18.77 -47.99 -31.93
CA TRP A 75 -19.28 -48.47 -33.22
C TRP A 75 -18.62 -49.81 -33.57
N GLY A 76 -19.44 -50.86 -33.62
CA GLY A 76 -19.04 -52.24 -33.88
C GLY A 76 -18.58 -52.48 -35.33
N PRO A 77 -17.99 -53.66 -35.61
CA PRO A 77 -17.42 -53.96 -36.91
C PRO A 77 -18.51 -54.40 -37.89
N GLY A 78 -18.65 -53.71 -39.01
CA GLY A 78 -19.51 -54.16 -40.10
C GLY A 78 -19.70 -53.11 -41.19
N ASN A 79 -19.16 -53.41 -42.38
CA ASN A 79 -19.35 -52.73 -43.66
C ASN A 79 -18.50 -51.48 -43.94
N GLN A 80 -17.39 -51.70 -44.65
CA GLN A 80 -16.77 -50.69 -45.52
C GLN A 80 -17.72 -50.30 -46.66
N PRO A 81 -17.70 -49.02 -47.07
CA PRO A 81 -17.71 -48.72 -48.49
C PRO A 81 -16.63 -47.70 -48.91
N ASN A 82 -15.90 -48.14 -49.94
CA ASN A 82 -15.16 -47.45 -51.02
C ASN A 82 -14.88 -45.92 -50.95
N PRO A 83 -13.62 -45.47 -51.21
CA PRO A 83 -13.25 -44.06 -51.22
C PRO A 83 -13.21 -43.47 -52.64
N HIS A 84 -14.33 -42.95 -53.16
CA HIS A 84 -14.31 -42.03 -54.30
C HIS A 84 -15.54 -41.09 -54.28
N SER A 85 -15.36 -39.84 -53.84
CA SER A 85 -15.86 -38.61 -54.50
C SER A 85 -15.81 -37.40 -53.54
N PRO A 86 -15.21 -36.26 -53.92
CA PRO A 86 -15.17 -35.03 -53.12
C PRO A 86 -16.12 -33.97 -53.70
N ALA A 87 -17.28 -33.73 -53.08
CA ALA A 87 -18.04 -32.49 -53.26
C ALA A 87 -19.23 -32.47 -52.29
N GLY A 88 -19.38 -31.42 -51.48
CA GLY A 88 -20.69 -31.11 -50.88
C GLY A 88 -20.78 -30.95 -49.36
N MET A 89 -19.70 -30.64 -48.65
CA MET A 89 -19.79 -30.18 -47.24
C MET A 89 -18.88 -28.98 -46.96
N GLY A 90 -18.87 -28.01 -47.88
CA GLY A 90 -17.98 -26.85 -47.83
C GLY A 90 -18.52 -25.61 -47.11
N GLU A 91 -19.83 -25.45 -46.90
CA GLU A 91 -20.37 -24.09 -46.64
C GLU A 91 -21.32 -23.91 -45.45
N LEU A 92 -21.70 -24.94 -44.69
CA LEU A 92 -22.58 -24.79 -43.53
C LEU A 92 -21.93 -25.01 -42.15
N SER A 93 -20.65 -25.37 -42.11
CA SER A 93 -19.93 -25.65 -40.83
C SER A 93 -18.83 -24.65 -40.49
N ARG A 94 -18.74 -23.51 -41.19
CA ARG A 94 -17.74 -22.44 -40.94
C ARG A 94 -18.22 -21.32 -40.02
N GLN A 95 -19.31 -21.53 -39.28
CA GLN A 95 -19.66 -20.71 -38.12
C GLN A 95 -19.43 -21.50 -36.82
N ILE A 96 -18.20 -22.00 -36.63
CA ILE A 96 -17.75 -22.42 -35.31
C ILE A 96 -17.68 -21.13 -34.48
N ALA A 97 -18.57 -21.03 -33.50
CA ALA A 97 -18.78 -19.88 -32.65
C ALA A 97 -17.45 -19.34 -32.11
N LEU A 98 -17.07 -18.13 -32.53
CA LEU A 98 -16.03 -17.36 -31.84
C LEU A 98 -16.35 -17.36 -30.33
N PRO A 99 -15.38 -17.69 -29.46
CA PRO A 99 -15.58 -17.67 -28.01
C PRO A 99 -16.28 -16.40 -27.55
N THR A 100 -17.20 -16.51 -26.58
CA THR A 100 -18.02 -15.38 -26.08
C THR A 100 -17.19 -14.15 -25.69
N ALA A 101 -15.96 -14.34 -25.22
CA ALA A 101 -14.99 -13.28 -24.90
C ALA A 101 -14.55 -12.41 -26.11
N LEU A 102 -14.77 -12.89 -27.34
CA LEU A 102 -14.52 -12.16 -28.61
C LEU A 102 -15.77 -11.47 -29.16
N ARG A 103 -16.90 -11.53 -28.45
CA ARG A 103 -18.17 -10.87 -28.83
C ARG A 103 -18.58 -9.78 -27.86
N LEU A 104 -17.79 -9.54 -26.82
CA LEU A 104 -18.08 -8.50 -25.86
C LEU A 104 -17.95 -7.12 -26.53
N PRO A 105 -18.91 -6.20 -26.32
CA PRO A 105 -18.75 -4.81 -26.71
C PRO A 105 -17.48 -4.21 -26.10
N LEU A 106 -16.95 -3.19 -26.77
CA LEU A 106 -15.72 -2.51 -26.35
C LEU A 106 -15.84 -2.04 -24.90
N GLU A 107 -16.97 -1.44 -24.55
CA GLU A 107 -17.28 -0.87 -23.26
C GLU A 107 -17.22 -1.93 -22.15
N ILE A 108 -17.72 -3.13 -22.43
CA ILE A 108 -17.68 -4.25 -21.47
C ILE A 108 -16.25 -4.75 -21.27
N LEU A 109 -15.44 -4.81 -22.33
CA LEU A 109 -14.02 -5.14 -22.20
C LEU A 109 -13.28 -4.08 -21.37
N GLN A 110 -13.59 -2.80 -21.57
CA GLN A 110 -13.00 -1.70 -20.80
C GLN A 110 -13.36 -1.79 -19.31
N GLU A 111 -14.61 -2.12 -19.01
CA GLU A 111 -15.10 -2.34 -17.65
C GLU A 111 -14.43 -3.56 -17.00
N ILE A 112 -14.30 -4.67 -17.73
CA ILE A 112 -13.54 -5.84 -17.26
C ILE A 112 -12.09 -5.46 -16.98
N PHE A 113 -11.44 -4.69 -17.85
CA PHE A 113 -10.06 -4.23 -17.64
C PHE A 113 -9.96 -3.27 -16.44
N TYR A 114 -10.99 -2.45 -16.21
CA TYR A 114 -11.10 -1.64 -15.01
C TYR A 114 -11.10 -2.53 -13.76
N PHE A 115 -12.01 -3.50 -13.67
CA PHE A 115 -12.08 -4.41 -12.53
C PHE A 115 -10.81 -5.25 -12.35
N ALA A 116 -10.26 -5.82 -13.43
CA ALA A 116 -9.01 -6.58 -13.37
C ALA A 116 -7.82 -5.76 -12.84
N LYS A 117 -7.77 -4.46 -13.15
CA LYS A 117 -6.77 -3.54 -12.59
C LYS A 117 -7.04 -3.15 -11.14
N HIS A 118 -8.31 -3.18 -10.70
CA HIS A 118 -8.74 -2.76 -9.37
C HIS A 118 -8.85 -3.92 -8.36
N GLU A 119 -8.94 -5.18 -8.79
CA GLU A 119 -8.92 -6.33 -7.86
C GLU A 119 -7.60 -6.42 -7.09
N ASP A 120 -6.49 -6.02 -7.71
CA ASP A 120 -5.20 -5.82 -7.02
C ASP A 120 -5.27 -4.74 -5.92
N ARG A 121 -6.34 -3.92 -5.84
CA ARG A 121 -6.53 -2.93 -4.77
C ARG A 121 -7.22 -3.47 -3.52
N PHE A 122 -7.95 -4.59 -3.57
CA PHE A 122 -8.58 -5.16 -2.38
C PHE A 122 -7.56 -5.75 -1.38
N LEU A 123 -6.27 -5.83 -1.77
CA LEU A 123 -5.14 -6.12 -0.88
C LEU A 123 -4.42 -4.84 -0.40
N VAL A 124 -4.84 -3.64 -0.82
CA VAL A 124 -4.03 -2.40 -0.85
C VAL A 124 -4.66 -1.25 -0.05
N ASP A 125 -5.05 -1.54 1.18
CA ASP A 125 -4.76 -0.59 2.28
C ASP A 125 -3.40 -0.89 2.94
N ASN A 126 -2.75 -2.00 2.57
CA ASN A 126 -1.34 -2.25 2.88
C ASN A 126 -0.42 -1.50 1.90
N ILE A 127 -0.26 -0.22 2.19
CA ILE A 127 0.68 0.72 1.59
C ILE A 127 2.13 0.29 1.94
N GLY A 128 2.62 -0.80 1.33
CA GLY A 128 3.87 -1.44 1.77
C GLY A 128 4.75 -2.06 0.68
N PHE A 129 4.19 -2.70 -0.35
CA PHE A 129 5.01 -3.41 -1.33
C PHE A 129 4.62 -3.03 -2.75
N SER A 130 5.56 -2.37 -3.42
CA SER A 130 5.53 -2.11 -4.85
C SER A 130 5.46 -3.44 -5.62
N PHE A 131 4.66 -3.45 -6.69
CA PHE A 131 4.86 -4.15 -7.96
C PHE A 131 5.95 -5.24 -8.02
N ARG A 132 5.88 -6.25 -7.16
CA ARG A 132 6.60 -7.52 -7.34
C ARG A 132 5.69 -8.63 -7.86
N GLY A 133 4.38 -8.39 -7.99
CA GLY A 133 3.44 -9.45 -8.39
C GLY A 133 2.14 -9.03 -9.07
N ALA A 134 1.86 -7.73 -9.26
CA ALA A 134 0.78 -7.33 -10.16
C ALA A 134 1.25 -7.57 -11.59
N LYS A 135 0.80 -8.68 -12.16
CA LYS A 135 0.93 -9.04 -13.56
C LYS A 135 0.70 -7.84 -14.47
N GLU A 136 1.45 -7.82 -15.56
CA GLU A 136 1.87 -6.70 -16.39
C GLU A 136 0.69 -6.05 -17.15
N LEU A 137 -0.37 -5.60 -16.49
CA LEU A 137 -1.45 -4.82 -17.10
C LEU A 137 -0.97 -3.39 -17.38
N PRO A 138 -1.20 -2.83 -18.57
CA PRO A 138 -2.09 -3.30 -19.66
C PRO A 138 -1.47 -4.26 -20.69
N TRP A 139 -0.21 -4.65 -20.56
CA TRP A 139 0.50 -5.41 -21.58
C TRP A 139 -0.08 -6.81 -21.79
N GLU A 140 -0.32 -7.56 -20.73
CA GLU A 140 -0.85 -8.94 -20.82
C GLU A 140 -2.21 -8.98 -21.54
N ILE A 141 -3.15 -8.12 -21.16
CA ILE A 141 -4.49 -8.06 -21.81
C ILE A 141 -4.38 -7.63 -23.27
N SER A 142 -3.39 -6.81 -23.62
CA SER A 142 -3.16 -6.39 -25.01
C SER A 142 -2.59 -7.52 -25.90
N GLN A 143 -2.15 -8.64 -25.31
CA GLN A 143 -1.63 -9.80 -26.04
C GLN A 143 -2.68 -10.87 -26.32
N VAL A 144 -3.87 -10.82 -25.71
CA VAL A 144 -4.90 -11.88 -25.83
C VAL A 144 -5.40 -12.03 -27.26
N CYS A 145 -5.99 -10.97 -27.83
CA CYS A 145 -6.46 -10.95 -29.22
C CYS A 145 -6.44 -9.51 -29.77
N GLN A 146 -6.74 -9.35 -31.06
CA GLN A 146 -6.75 -8.01 -31.69
C GLN A 146 -7.79 -7.07 -31.07
N GLN A 147 -8.98 -7.58 -30.73
CA GLN A 147 -10.03 -6.78 -30.11
C GLN A 147 -9.63 -6.30 -28.72
N TRP A 148 -9.07 -7.19 -27.89
CA TRP A 148 -8.59 -6.82 -26.55
C TRP A 148 -7.42 -5.85 -26.60
N ARG A 149 -6.54 -5.98 -27.59
CA ARG A 149 -5.49 -5.01 -27.85
C ARG A 149 -6.03 -3.63 -28.20
N TYR A 150 -7.02 -3.58 -29.10
CA TYR A 150 -7.68 -2.34 -29.47
C TYR A 150 -8.36 -1.71 -28.24
N ALA A 151 -9.10 -2.52 -27.47
CA ALA A 151 -9.72 -2.11 -26.22
C ALA A 151 -8.71 -1.59 -25.20
N ALA A 152 -7.58 -2.28 -24.99
CA ALA A 152 -6.55 -1.82 -24.07
C ALA A 152 -5.94 -0.49 -24.53
N PHE A 153 -5.71 -0.30 -25.83
CA PHE A 153 -5.16 0.92 -26.40
C PHE A 153 -6.14 2.09 -26.43
N SER A 154 -7.45 1.82 -26.53
CA SER A 154 -8.50 2.84 -26.46
C SER A 154 -8.84 3.27 -25.03
N THR A 155 -8.13 2.75 -24.02
CA THR A 155 -8.48 2.90 -22.60
C THR A 155 -7.36 3.58 -21.82
N PRO A 156 -7.33 4.92 -21.78
CA PRO A 156 -6.19 5.67 -21.26
C PRO A 156 -5.86 5.40 -19.78
N PHE A 157 -6.87 5.12 -18.94
CA PHE A 157 -6.66 4.89 -17.51
C PHE A 157 -5.82 3.65 -17.22
N LEU A 158 -5.76 2.67 -18.14
CA LEU A 158 -4.92 1.49 -17.97
C LEU A 158 -3.43 1.87 -17.99
N TRP A 159 -3.07 2.80 -18.86
CA TRP A 159 -1.72 3.33 -19.06
C TRP A 159 -1.33 4.42 -18.06
N ALA A 160 -2.27 4.86 -17.22
CA ALA A 160 -2.06 5.96 -16.28
C ALA A 160 -1.23 5.57 -15.04
N THR A 161 -0.97 4.27 -14.83
CA THR A 161 -0.06 3.81 -13.78
C THR A 161 1.26 3.46 -14.43
N LEU A 162 2.28 4.28 -14.21
CA LEU A 162 3.58 4.09 -14.84
C LEU A 162 4.35 2.94 -14.17
N PRO A 163 5.23 2.25 -14.91
CA PRO A 163 6.19 1.32 -14.30
C PRO A 163 7.10 2.07 -13.31
N ASP A 164 7.70 1.33 -12.37
CA ASP A 164 8.70 1.92 -11.45
C ASP A 164 9.89 2.46 -12.25
N VAL A 165 10.22 3.73 -12.03
CA VAL A 165 11.34 4.42 -12.67
C VAL A 165 12.51 4.45 -11.71
N ASN A 166 13.45 3.51 -11.86
CA ASN A 166 14.62 3.42 -11.01
C ASN A 166 15.78 4.27 -11.56
N LEU A 167 15.98 5.47 -11.02
CA LEU A 167 16.99 6.45 -11.49
C LEU A 167 18.44 6.00 -11.29
N ARG A 168 18.68 4.90 -10.57
CA ARG A 168 20.03 4.32 -10.41
C ARG A 168 20.43 3.43 -11.58
N LEU A 169 19.46 2.90 -12.32
CA LEU A 169 19.75 1.90 -13.34
C LEU A 169 20.12 2.59 -14.65
N GLU A 170 21.32 2.35 -15.16
CA GLU A 170 21.81 3.01 -16.39
C GLU A 170 20.83 2.90 -17.57
N HIS A 171 20.06 1.81 -17.66
CA HIS A 171 19.11 1.63 -18.74
C HIS A 171 17.95 2.65 -18.71
N THR A 172 17.61 3.25 -17.56
CA THR A 172 16.55 4.28 -17.49
C THR A 172 16.96 5.58 -18.17
N SER A 173 18.26 5.76 -18.44
CA SER A 173 18.78 6.87 -19.24
C SER A 173 18.89 6.55 -20.73
N ARG A 174 18.69 5.28 -21.15
CA ARG A 174 18.80 4.89 -22.56
C ARG A 174 17.60 5.34 -23.37
N LYS A 175 17.85 5.66 -24.64
CA LYS A 175 16.81 6.18 -25.56
C LYS A 175 15.61 5.24 -25.70
N ASP A 176 15.84 3.93 -25.79
CA ASP A 176 14.79 2.92 -25.91
C ASP A 176 13.87 2.85 -24.69
N TYR A 177 14.42 2.95 -23.47
CA TYR A 177 13.62 3.09 -22.26
C TYR A 177 12.79 4.37 -22.30
N LEU A 178 13.40 5.51 -22.64
CA LEU A 178 12.70 6.80 -22.72
C LEU A 178 11.60 6.80 -23.77
N PHE A 179 11.81 6.15 -24.92
CA PHE A 179 10.77 5.95 -25.93
C PHE A 179 9.61 5.10 -25.40
N GLY A 180 9.91 4.01 -24.70
CA GLY A 180 8.87 3.19 -24.06
C GLY A 180 8.06 3.96 -23.02
N LEU A 181 8.74 4.71 -22.14
CA LEU A 181 8.09 5.54 -21.14
C LEU A 181 7.23 6.66 -21.78
N ALA A 182 7.74 7.29 -22.85
CA ALA A 182 7.00 8.29 -23.61
C ALA A 182 5.76 7.70 -24.30
N ASP A 183 5.85 6.47 -24.84
CA ASP A 183 4.72 5.77 -25.45
C ASP A 183 3.61 5.48 -24.41
N ILE A 184 3.98 5.04 -23.20
CA ILE A 184 3.03 4.85 -22.09
C ILE A 184 2.35 6.18 -21.71
N LEU A 185 3.14 7.25 -21.56
CA LEU A 185 2.64 8.60 -21.26
C LEU A 185 1.72 9.14 -22.36
N GLY A 186 2.01 8.83 -23.63
CA GLY A 186 1.16 9.16 -24.78
C GLY A 186 -0.17 8.39 -24.76
N ARG A 187 -0.12 7.08 -24.47
CA ARG A 187 -1.32 6.22 -24.39
C ARG A 187 -2.25 6.60 -23.25
N SER A 188 -1.71 7.14 -22.16
CA SER A 188 -2.52 7.63 -21.04
C SER A 188 -3.23 8.96 -21.32
N ARG A 189 -2.98 9.62 -22.46
CA ARG A 189 -3.69 10.82 -22.94
C ARG A 189 -3.83 11.92 -21.87
N ASP A 190 -5.05 12.24 -21.43
CA ASP A 190 -5.33 13.24 -20.40
C ASP A 190 -5.59 12.59 -19.03
N ALA A 191 -5.48 11.27 -18.91
CA ALA A 191 -5.69 10.57 -17.65
C ALA A 191 -4.68 11.03 -16.60
N LEU A 192 -5.12 11.14 -15.36
CA LEU A 192 -4.27 11.46 -14.23
C LEU A 192 -3.34 10.29 -13.92
N VAL A 193 -2.04 10.56 -13.80
CA VAL A 193 -1.00 9.54 -13.72
C VAL A 193 -0.55 9.27 -12.28
N THR A 194 -0.22 8.01 -12.03
CA THR A 194 0.48 7.55 -10.84
C THR A 194 1.94 7.27 -11.20
N VAL A 195 2.85 7.95 -10.51
CA VAL A 195 4.29 7.89 -10.74
C VAL A 195 4.97 7.24 -9.55
N HIS A 196 5.85 6.28 -9.81
CA HIS A 196 6.73 5.68 -8.82
C HIS A 196 8.18 5.84 -9.28
N VAL A 197 9.01 6.43 -8.42
CA VAL A 197 10.43 6.67 -8.67
C VAL A 197 11.21 6.06 -7.52
N SER A 198 12.21 5.26 -7.85
CA SER A 198 13.12 4.65 -6.90
C SER A 198 14.58 4.97 -7.26
N GLY A 199 15.47 4.90 -6.29
CA GLY A 199 16.87 5.23 -6.50
C GLY A 199 17.56 5.62 -5.22
N VAL A 200 17.67 4.68 -4.27
CA VAL A 200 18.15 4.90 -2.89
C VAL A 200 19.54 5.57 -2.82
N THR A 201 20.33 5.53 -3.90
CA THR A 201 21.65 6.17 -3.99
C THR A 201 21.73 7.25 -5.07
N PHE A 202 20.62 7.60 -5.73
CA PHE A 202 20.58 8.62 -6.76
C PHE A 202 20.64 10.01 -6.14
N ARG A 203 21.67 10.79 -6.49
CA ARG A 203 21.90 12.15 -5.96
C ARG A 203 22.06 13.20 -7.07
N ASP A 204 21.95 12.78 -8.33
CA ASP A 204 22.15 13.69 -9.45
C ASP A 204 20.98 14.65 -9.55
N ARG A 205 21.26 15.87 -10.00
CA ARG A 205 20.24 16.91 -10.16
C ARG A 205 19.40 16.75 -11.42
N THR A 206 19.79 15.84 -12.32
CA THR A 206 19.13 15.60 -13.60
C THR A 206 19.13 14.12 -13.90
N HIS A 207 18.07 13.66 -14.57
CA HIS A 207 18.01 12.32 -15.13
C HIS A 207 16.98 12.36 -16.29
N PRO A 208 17.30 11.86 -17.50
CA PRO A 208 16.41 11.96 -18.66
C PRO A 208 14.99 11.44 -18.43
N ALA A 209 14.85 10.34 -17.66
CA ALA A 209 13.52 9.85 -17.28
C ALA A 209 12.78 10.79 -16.32
N ALA A 210 13.48 11.42 -15.36
CA ALA A 210 12.87 12.41 -14.47
C ALA A 210 12.42 13.65 -15.28
N ASP A 211 13.26 14.13 -16.20
CA ASP A 211 12.92 15.24 -17.11
C ASP A 211 11.66 14.94 -17.93
N LEU A 212 11.54 13.70 -18.44
CA LEU A 212 10.35 13.24 -19.15
C LEU A 212 9.11 13.24 -18.23
N LEU A 213 9.22 12.70 -17.01
CA LEU A 213 8.12 12.70 -16.04
C LEU A 213 7.66 14.12 -15.69
N VAL A 214 8.61 15.03 -15.45
CA VAL A 214 8.37 16.43 -15.08
C VAL A 214 7.55 17.17 -16.15
N ARG A 215 7.76 16.88 -17.45
CA ARG A 215 6.94 17.45 -18.53
C ARG A 215 5.45 17.11 -18.42
N HIS A 216 5.13 16.00 -17.76
CA HIS A 216 3.76 15.54 -17.53
C HIS A 216 3.28 15.79 -16.09
N SER A 217 3.98 16.62 -15.32
CA SER A 217 3.67 16.94 -13.91
C SER A 217 2.24 17.44 -13.66
N LYS A 218 1.65 18.14 -14.62
CA LYS A 218 0.26 18.62 -14.53
C LYS A 218 -0.78 17.53 -14.31
N ARG A 219 -0.46 16.32 -14.77
CA ARG A 219 -1.34 15.15 -14.70
C ARG A 219 -1.04 14.26 -13.49
N TRP A 220 -0.02 14.54 -12.69
CA TRP A 220 0.31 13.69 -11.54
C TRP A 220 -0.81 13.75 -10.52
N GLN A 221 -1.45 12.61 -10.25
CA GLN A 221 -2.41 12.46 -9.15
C GLN A 221 -1.77 11.82 -7.92
N LYS A 222 -0.86 10.88 -8.15
CA LYS A 222 -0.10 10.21 -7.09
C LYS A 222 1.38 10.17 -7.48
N ILE A 223 2.24 10.54 -6.56
CA ILE A 223 3.69 10.37 -6.71
C ILE A 223 4.26 9.63 -5.50
N THR A 224 5.15 8.68 -5.77
CA THR A 224 5.93 7.97 -4.75
C THR A 224 7.41 8.14 -5.07
N LEU A 225 8.13 8.83 -4.20
CA LEU A 225 9.57 9.08 -4.31
C LEU A 225 10.31 8.25 -3.25
N GLN A 226 11.13 7.29 -3.70
CA GLN A 226 12.03 6.49 -2.87
C GLN A 226 13.49 6.75 -3.29
N ILE A 227 13.91 8.00 -3.10
CA ILE A 227 15.21 8.54 -3.48
C ILE A 227 15.73 9.44 -2.36
N PRO A 228 17.06 9.65 -2.23
CA PRO A 228 17.62 10.68 -1.37
C PRO A 228 17.01 12.06 -1.64
N LEU A 229 16.99 12.91 -0.61
CA LEU A 229 16.42 14.25 -0.70
C LEU A 229 17.09 15.08 -1.81
N ASP A 230 18.41 15.01 -1.96
CA ASP A 230 19.14 15.63 -3.08
C ASP A 230 18.61 15.20 -4.47
N GLY A 231 18.16 13.95 -4.60
CA GLY A 231 17.56 13.44 -5.82
C GLY A 231 16.23 14.12 -6.19
N PHE A 232 15.56 14.78 -5.24
CA PHE A 232 14.34 15.56 -5.51
C PHE A 232 14.64 16.75 -6.43
N ARG A 233 15.92 17.18 -6.52
CA ARG A 233 16.36 18.24 -7.43
C ARG A 233 16.07 17.93 -8.90
N ALA A 234 16.07 16.64 -9.27
CA ALA A 234 15.68 16.18 -10.61
C ALA A 234 14.21 16.47 -10.96
N PHE A 235 13.38 16.85 -9.97
CA PHE A 235 11.96 17.13 -10.13
C PHE A 235 11.60 18.62 -9.96
N LEU A 236 12.56 19.52 -9.71
CA LEU A 236 12.28 20.95 -9.50
C LEU A 236 11.57 21.62 -10.67
N GLY A 237 11.71 21.12 -11.90
CA GLY A 237 10.96 21.63 -13.05
C GLY A 237 9.44 21.47 -12.93
N ALA A 238 8.96 20.63 -11.99
CA ALA A 238 7.55 20.40 -11.68
C ALA A 238 7.01 21.35 -10.57
N THR A 239 7.87 22.13 -9.91
CA THR A 239 7.44 23.11 -8.90
C THR A 239 6.39 24.06 -9.49
N GLY A 240 5.26 24.21 -8.81
CA GLY A 240 4.12 25.01 -9.27
C GLY A 240 3.33 24.41 -10.45
N LYS A 241 3.66 23.21 -10.92
CA LYS A 241 3.03 22.54 -12.09
C LYS A 241 2.36 21.21 -11.74
N ILE A 242 1.95 21.03 -10.49
CA ILE A 242 1.32 19.81 -9.97
C ILE A 242 -0.12 20.05 -9.43
N PRO A 243 -1.02 20.69 -10.20
CA PRO A 243 -2.36 21.07 -9.74
C PRO A 243 -3.27 19.87 -9.42
N ALA A 244 -3.01 18.70 -10.01
CA ALA A 244 -3.84 17.51 -9.84
C ALA A 244 -3.35 16.56 -8.74
N LEU A 245 -2.23 16.87 -8.07
CA LEU A 245 -1.60 15.97 -7.12
C LEU A 245 -2.45 15.82 -5.86
N ARG A 246 -2.90 14.60 -5.57
CA ARG A 246 -3.74 14.26 -4.41
C ARG A 246 -3.01 13.42 -3.37
N THR A 247 -2.02 12.64 -3.80
CA THR A 247 -1.29 11.71 -2.94
C THR A 247 0.21 11.82 -3.13
N LEU A 248 0.93 12.08 -2.04
CA LEU A 248 2.38 12.09 -1.98
C LEU A 248 2.86 11.00 -1.03
N ARG A 249 3.75 10.13 -1.49
CA ARG A 249 4.58 9.28 -0.65
C ARG A 249 6.04 9.65 -0.86
N ALA A 250 6.73 10.01 0.20
CA ALA A 250 8.14 10.37 0.16
C ALA A 250 8.92 9.53 1.17
N ASP A 251 10.02 8.94 0.73
CA ASP A 251 10.86 8.02 1.50
C ASP A 251 12.32 8.31 1.14
N TRP A 252 12.97 9.12 1.96
CA TRP A 252 14.39 9.44 1.80
C TRP A 252 15.17 9.01 3.04
N THR A 253 16.25 8.28 2.82
CA THR A 253 17.29 8.06 3.82
C THR A 253 18.51 8.84 3.42
N GLU A 254 18.95 9.76 4.27
CA GLU A 254 20.35 10.17 4.22
C GLU A 254 21.20 9.03 4.79
N ILE A 255 22.04 8.44 3.95
CA ILE A 255 22.87 7.27 4.31
C ILE A 255 24.06 7.69 5.19
N SER A 256 24.36 8.99 5.33
CA SER A 256 25.49 9.44 6.17
C SER A 256 25.18 10.69 6.99
N PRO A 257 25.37 10.63 8.32
CA PRO A 257 25.42 11.79 9.21
C PRO A 257 26.59 12.77 8.94
N THR A 258 27.47 12.51 7.98
CA THR A 258 28.71 13.30 7.81
C THR A 258 28.58 14.46 6.83
N HIS A 259 27.41 14.69 6.22
CA HIS A 259 27.16 15.78 5.30
C HIS A 259 25.99 16.68 5.74
N TYR A 260 25.87 16.95 7.05
CA TYR A 260 24.93 17.93 7.63
C TYR A 260 25.35 19.38 7.30
N GLY A 261 25.35 19.74 6.02
CA GLY A 261 25.68 21.09 5.55
C GLY A 261 24.51 21.81 4.88
N SER A 262 23.50 21.10 4.39
CA SER A 262 22.39 21.73 3.68
C SER A 262 21.13 21.74 4.54
N ASN A 263 20.84 22.89 5.14
CA ASN A 263 19.48 23.30 5.50
C ASN A 263 18.63 23.53 4.23
N ASP A 264 18.75 22.67 3.24
CA ASP A 264 18.09 22.85 1.95
C ASP A 264 16.62 22.46 2.13
N ILE A 265 15.78 23.48 2.00
CA ILE A 265 14.34 23.36 2.07
C ILE A 265 13.81 23.07 0.66
N PHE A 266 12.98 22.04 0.52
CA PHE A 266 12.40 21.61 -0.75
C PHE A 266 10.93 22.02 -0.85
N ASP A 267 10.66 23.00 -1.70
CA ASP A 267 9.33 23.58 -1.91
C ASP A 267 8.53 22.96 -3.07
N LEU A 268 9.03 21.84 -3.63
CA LEU A 268 8.46 21.15 -4.78
C LEU A 268 6.94 20.94 -4.67
N PHE A 269 6.47 20.58 -3.47
CA PHE A 269 5.07 20.26 -3.20
C PHE A 269 4.27 21.40 -2.58
N LEU A 270 4.89 22.55 -2.29
CA LEU A 270 4.23 23.68 -1.61
C LEU A 270 2.99 24.17 -2.39
N ASN A 271 3.07 24.17 -3.72
CA ASN A 271 2.00 24.62 -4.62
C ASN A 271 1.16 23.45 -5.19
N ALA A 272 0.76 22.51 -4.34
CA ALA A 272 -0.11 21.38 -4.68
C ALA A 272 -1.51 21.52 -4.02
N PRO A 273 -2.44 22.30 -4.60
CA PRO A 273 -3.69 22.71 -3.94
C PRO A 273 -4.68 21.57 -3.71
N GLN A 274 -4.51 20.44 -4.40
CA GLN A 274 -5.38 19.26 -4.28
C GLN A 274 -4.77 18.16 -3.40
N LEU A 275 -3.62 18.42 -2.76
CA LEU A 275 -2.89 17.42 -1.99
C LEU A 275 -3.65 17.09 -0.69
N GLN A 276 -4.06 15.83 -0.57
CA GLN A 276 -4.93 15.37 0.53
C GLN A 276 -4.30 14.25 1.36
N ASN A 277 -3.47 13.42 0.73
CA ASN A 277 -2.87 12.24 1.37
C ASN A 277 -1.35 12.36 1.33
N VAL A 278 -0.73 12.48 2.49
CA VAL A 278 0.73 12.59 2.60
C VAL A 278 1.25 11.46 3.49
N LYS A 279 2.24 10.74 2.97
CA LYS A 279 2.98 9.72 3.70
C LYS A 279 4.47 9.97 3.59
N VAL A 280 5.10 10.33 4.69
CA VAL A 280 6.54 10.52 4.79
C VAL A 280 7.11 9.35 5.58
N MET A 281 7.95 8.53 4.95
CA MET A 281 8.47 7.30 5.54
C MET A 281 9.67 7.52 6.44
N LYS A 282 10.47 8.55 6.12
CA LYS A 282 11.74 8.91 6.74
C LYS A 282 12.06 10.36 6.43
N GLY A 283 12.87 10.99 7.27
CA GLY A 283 13.40 12.34 7.05
C GLY A 283 12.80 13.40 7.96
N ARG A 284 13.36 14.61 7.97
CA ARG A 284 12.82 15.73 8.74
C ARG A 284 11.75 16.39 7.89
N THR A 285 10.52 16.46 8.37
CA THR A 285 9.41 17.11 7.64
C THR A 285 9.68 18.59 7.32
N GLY A 286 10.58 19.25 8.06
CA GLY A 286 11.01 20.63 7.76
C GLY A 286 11.87 20.76 6.49
N GLU A 287 12.44 19.65 6.01
CA GLU A 287 13.17 19.62 4.73
C GLU A 287 12.21 19.65 3.54
N LEU A 288 10.96 19.23 3.71
CA LEU A 288 9.96 19.15 2.64
C LEU A 288 8.79 20.07 2.93
N LEU A 289 8.73 21.22 2.25
CA LEU A 289 7.58 22.11 2.40
C LEU A 289 6.36 21.51 1.73
N LEU A 290 5.32 21.38 2.53
CA LEU A 290 4.01 20.91 2.10
C LEU A 290 3.01 22.07 2.18
N PRO A 291 1.91 22.02 1.40
CA PRO A 291 0.82 22.97 1.54
C PRO A 291 0.31 23.00 2.97
N HIS A 292 -0.08 24.17 3.46
CA HIS A 292 -0.51 24.27 4.86
C HIS A 292 -1.91 23.68 5.09
N THR A 293 -2.76 23.54 4.07
CA THR A 293 -4.17 23.18 4.27
C THR A 293 -4.62 22.05 3.34
N GLY A 294 -5.68 21.33 3.74
CA GLY A 294 -6.40 20.40 2.86
C GLY A 294 -6.04 18.92 3.05
N PHE A 295 -5.17 18.58 3.99
CA PHE A 295 -4.87 17.17 4.29
C PHE A 295 -6.05 16.47 4.94
N LEU A 296 -6.41 15.32 4.36
CA LEU A 296 -7.37 14.36 4.90
C LEU A 296 -6.65 13.21 5.59
N LYS A 297 -5.46 12.83 5.09
CA LYS A 297 -4.64 11.74 5.62
C LYS A 297 -3.19 12.17 5.74
N TYR A 298 -2.62 12.01 6.92
CA TYR A 298 -1.22 12.26 7.19
C TYR A 298 -0.58 11.09 7.92
N GLU A 299 0.53 10.61 7.38
CA GLU A 299 1.33 9.53 7.95
C GLU A 299 2.80 9.97 8.01
N GLN A 300 3.37 9.99 9.22
CA GLN A 300 4.81 10.18 9.43
C GLN A 300 5.40 8.92 10.07
N PHE A 301 6.39 8.35 9.41
CA PHE A 301 7.26 7.32 9.95
C PHE A 301 8.65 7.95 10.10
N LEU A 302 9.32 7.79 11.24
CA LEU A 302 10.71 8.23 11.48
C LEU A 302 10.98 9.71 11.11
N GLY A 303 11.04 10.61 12.09
CA GLY A 303 11.37 12.01 11.80
C GLY A 303 11.32 12.93 13.02
N HIS A 304 11.62 14.22 12.82
CA HIS A 304 11.44 15.24 13.86
C HIS A 304 10.04 15.86 13.82
N GLY A 305 9.51 16.14 15.00
CA GLY A 305 8.13 16.52 15.22
C GLY A 305 7.81 18.00 14.99
N ASP A 306 8.80 18.87 14.79
CA ASP A 306 8.57 20.31 14.63
C ASP A 306 7.71 20.62 13.39
N ALA A 307 7.97 19.94 12.27
CA ALA A 307 7.14 20.12 11.09
C ALA A 307 5.89 19.24 11.11
N VAL A 308 5.83 18.20 11.95
CA VAL A 308 4.54 17.53 12.26
C VAL A 308 3.62 18.52 12.97
N HIS A 309 4.12 19.29 13.95
CA HIS A 309 3.33 20.31 14.64
C HIS A 309 2.71 21.32 13.69
N GLN A 310 3.47 21.85 12.73
CA GLN A 310 2.96 22.78 11.72
C GLN A 310 1.82 22.15 10.90
N ILE A 311 1.96 20.89 10.50
CA ILE A 311 0.94 20.16 9.74
C ILE A 311 -0.32 19.97 10.58
N LEU A 312 -0.19 19.62 11.86
CA LEU A 312 -1.31 19.47 12.79
C LEU A 312 -2.04 20.80 13.02
N CYS A 313 -1.31 21.91 13.13
CA CYS A 313 -1.89 23.25 13.29
C CYS A 313 -2.71 23.69 12.07
N CYS A 314 -2.26 23.35 10.86
CA CYS A 314 -2.84 23.90 9.64
C CYS A 314 -3.85 22.95 8.95
N SER A 315 -4.09 21.75 9.50
CA SER A 315 -4.96 20.72 8.89
C SER A 315 -6.23 20.44 9.70
N PRO A 316 -7.19 21.38 9.79
CA PRO A 316 -8.43 21.17 10.54
C PRO A 316 -9.33 20.07 9.94
N GLY A 317 -9.16 19.76 8.64
CA GLY A 317 -9.90 18.71 7.93
C GLY A 317 -9.31 17.30 8.08
N LEU A 318 -8.29 17.11 8.90
CA LEU A 318 -7.59 15.83 9.02
C LEU A 318 -8.52 14.73 9.56
N ARG A 319 -8.59 13.62 8.83
CA ARG A 319 -9.44 12.45 9.15
C ARG A 319 -8.64 11.25 9.63
N TYR A 320 -7.41 11.13 9.18
CA TYR A 320 -6.51 10.03 9.49
C TYR A 320 -5.13 10.59 9.85
N LEU A 321 -4.65 10.25 11.06
CA LEU A 321 -3.34 10.63 11.55
C LEU A 321 -2.58 9.39 12.03
N GLU A 322 -1.37 9.19 11.51
CA GLU A 322 -0.47 8.13 11.94
C GLU A 322 0.94 8.65 12.18
N LEU A 323 1.44 8.49 13.41
CA LEU A 323 2.74 8.95 13.85
C LEU A 323 3.54 7.77 14.40
N ILE A 324 4.63 7.41 13.74
CA ILE A 324 5.43 6.23 14.06
C ILE A 324 6.88 6.65 14.24
N ARG A 325 7.43 6.47 15.46
CA ARG A 325 8.82 6.79 15.79
C ARG A 325 9.20 8.24 15.44
N VAL A 326 8.34 9.17 15.86
CA VAL A 326 8.55 10.61 15.67
C VAL A 326 9.13 11.22 16.95
N GLU A 327 10.18 12.02 16.81
CA GLU A 327 10.85 12.72 17.91
C GLU A 327 10.49 14.21 17.88
N PHE A 328 9.77 14.73 18.87
CA PHE A 328 9.45 16.17 18.90
C PHE A 328 10.55 16.96 19.63
N GLY A 329 10.84 18.17 19.14
CA GLY A 329 11.77 19.07 19.81
C GLY A 329 11.21 19.64 21.12
N PRO A 330 12.07 20.16 22.02
CA PRO A 330 11.63 20.90 23.20
C PRO A 330 10.93 22.19 22.78
N GLY A 331 9.72 22.47 23.31
CA GLY A 331 9.03 23.75 23.12
C GLY A 331 7.67 23.73 22.42
N ILE A 332 7.15 22.56 22.07
CA ILE A 332 5.87 22.44 21.32
C ILE A 332 4.63 22.61 22.25
N HIS A 333 4.83 22.99 23.52
CA HIS A 333 3.86 22.75 24.60
C HIS A 333 2.62 23.66 24.70
N THR A 334 2.30 24.47 23.68
CA THR A 334 1.34 25.57 23.84
C THR A 334 0.05 25.47 23.03
N HIS A 335 -0.10 24.47 22.16
CA HIS A 335 -1.23 24.42 21.23
C HIS A 335 -2.20 23.30 21.55
N ASN A 336 -3.49 23.64 21.65
CA ASN A 336 -4.57 22.66 21.68
C ASN A 336 -5.04 22.39 20.25
N PHE A 337 -5.02 21.12 19.86
CA PHE A 337 -5.49 20.66 18.55
C PHE A 337 -6.93 20.17 18.66
N HIS A 338 -7.82 20.81 17.91
CA HIS A 338 -9.22 20.40 17.85
C HIS A 338 -9.52 19.79 16.48
N PHE A 339 -9.45 18.47 16.41
CA PHE A 339 -9.68 17.72 15.18
C PHE A 339 -11.13 17.28 15.06
N ARG A 340 -11.97 18.13 14.47
CA ARG A 340 -13.42 17.89 14.29
C ARG A 340 -13.76 16.72 13.39
N HIS A 341 -12.81 16.27 12.58
CA HIS A 341 -13.02 15.26 11.54
C HIS A 341 -12.13 14.03 11.71
N LEU A 342 -11.31 13.95 12.76
CA LEU A 342 -10.36 12.87 12.97
C LEU A 342 -11.08 11.60 13.41
N VAL A 343 -11.11 10.62 12.50
CA VAL A 343 -11.77 9.32 12.68
C VAL A 343 -10.77 8.25 13.13
N PHE A 344 -9.52 8.35 12.67
CA PHE A 344 -8.46 7.40 12.97
C PHE A 344 -7.22 8.11 13.52
N LEU A 345 -6.74 7.65 14.68
CA LEU A 345 -5.49 8.11 15.29
C LEU A 345 -4.61 6.90 15.63
N ARG A 346 -3.40 6.87 15.06
CA ARG A 346 -2.36 5.91 15.43
C ARG A 346 -1.08 6.60 15.88
N ILE A 347 -0.57 6.20 17.03
CA ILE A 347 0.70 6.68 17.55
C ILE A 347 1.52 5.46 18.03
N HIS A 348 2.77 5.33 17.59
CA HIS A 348 3.63 4.20 17.96
C HIS A 348 5.07 4.66 18.20
N ALA A 349 5.64 4.26 19.34
CA ALA A 349 7.05 4.47 19.70
C ALA A 349 7.52 5.93 19.61
N VAL A 350 6.70 6.87 20.11
CA VAL A 350 7.07 8.28 20.29
C VAL A 350 7.70 8.44 21.68
N ALA A 351 8.70 9.32 21.84
CA ALA A 351 9.39 9.46 23.13
C ALA A 351 8.44 9.85 24.29
N SER A 352 8.70 9.27 25.47
CA SER A 352 7.76 9.09 26.59
C SER A 352 7.09 10.37 27.13
N GLY A 353 7.77 11.52 27.13
CA GLY A 353 7.20 12.79 27.56
C GLY A 353 6.23 13.44 26.58
N LEU A 354 6.39 13.13 25.28
CA LEU A 354 5.68 13.82 24.21
C LEU A 354 4.31 13.22 23.93
N LEU A 355 4.16 11.91 24.18
CA LEU A 355 2.87 11.24 24.10
C LEU A 355 1.84 11.88 25.04
N ARG A 356 2.22 12.12 26.29
CA ARG A 356 1.35 12.75 27.29
C ARG A 356 0.91 14.14 26.84
N TRP A 357 1.87 14.98 26.48
CA TRP A 357 1.59 16.32 25.96
C TRP A 357 0.66 16.28 24.73
N LEU A 358 0.89 15.36 23.79
CA LEU A 358 0.07 15.23 22.59
C LEU A 358 -1.37 14.86 22.95
N PHE A 359 -1.57 13.87 23.82
CA PHE A 359 -2.91 13.51 24.29
C PHE A 359 -3.55 14.61 25.12
N ASP A 360 -2.80 15.41 25.87
CA ASP A 360 -3.30 16.56 26.62
C ASP A 360 -3.73 17.72 25.70
N SER A 361 -3.13 17.78 24.52
CA SER A 361 -3.38 18.83 23.53
C SER A 361 -4.52 18.49 22.55
N ILE A 362 -4.83 17.21 22.37
CA ILE A 362 -5.82 16.77 21.38
C ILE A 362 -7.25 16.79 21.92
N SER A 363 -8.18 17.22 21.07
CA SER A 363 -9.62 16.99 21.17
C SER A 363 -10.11 16.44 19.83
N ALA A 364 -10.75 15.27 19.84
CA ALA A 364 -11.17 14.56 18.63
C ALA A 364 -12.57 13.94 18.83
N PRO A 365 -13.66 14.72 18.71
CA PRO A 365 -15.02 14.30 19.09
C PRO A 365 -15.64 13.22 18.19
N VAL A 366 -15.04 12.93 17.04
CA VAL A 366 -15.53 11.93 16.07
C VAL A 366 -14.58 10.74 15.92
N LEU A 367 -13.67 10.56 16.89
CA LEU A 367 -12.67 9.49 16.83
C LEU A 367 -13.35 8.12 17.00
N GLU A 368 -13.20 7.26 15.98
CA GLU A 368 -13.75 5.91 15.97
C GLU A 368 -12.70 4.85 16.26
N GLU A 369 -11.44 5.10 15.86
CA GLU A 369 -10.34 4.15 16.02
C GLU A 369 -9.10 4.82 16.61
N LEU A 370 -8.67 4.29 17.76
CA LEU A 370 -7.48 4.74 18.47
C LEU A 370 -6.49 3.58 18.60
N ARG A 371 -5.26 3.79 18.10
CA ARG A 371 -4.14 2.86 18.24
C ARG A 371 -2.95 3.53 18.89
N VAL A 372 -2.53 3.05 20.04
CA VAL A 372 -1.41 3.62 20.79
C VAL A 372 -0.45 2.51 21.17
N ASP A 373 0.82 2.70 20.84
CA ASP A 373 1.90 1.86 21.32
C ASP A 373 2.95 2.73 21.99
N ALA A 374 2.92 2.66 23.31
CA ALA A 374 3.66 3.50 24.25
C ALA A 374 4.43 2.65 25.27
N PHE A 375 4.52 1.32 25.12
CA PHE A 375 5.16 0.47 26.11
C PHE A 375 6.66 0.81 26.24
N PRO A 376 7.23 0.92 27.47
CA PRO A 376 6.66 0.59 28.77
C PRO A 376 5.93 1.74 29.50
N ASP A 377 5.69 2.88 28.86
CA ASP A 377 5.06 4.03 29.50
C ASP A 377 3.59 3.77 29.84
N GLU A 378 3.14 4.46 30.89
CA GLU A 378 1.74 4.52 31.29
C GLU A 378 1.09 5.76 30.68
N ILE A 379 0.20 5.54 29.70
CA ILE A 379 -0.46 6.61 28.94
C ILE A 379 -1.98 6.62 29.10
N THR A 380 -2.54 5.59 29.70
CA THR A 380 -4.00 5.43 29.91
C THR A 380 -4.64 6.67 30.55
N PRO A 381 -4.07 7.31 31.61
CA PRO A 381 -4.65 8.53 32.18
C PRO A 381 -4.76 9.70 31.19
N ALA A 382 -3.75 9.89 30.34
CA ALA A 382 -3.74 10.96 29.34
C ALA A 382 -4.79 10.71 28.23
N ILE A 383 -4.96 9.44 27.82
CA ILE A 383 -6.01 9.05 26.88
C ILE A 383 -7.40 9.28 27.48
N THR A 384 -7.62 8.87 28.73
CA THR A 384 -8.87 9.10 29.46
C THR A 384 -9.19 10.60 29.55
N ALA A 385 -8.18 11.43 29.83
CA ALA A 385 -8.33 12.89 29.83
C ALA A 385 -8.68 13.44 28.43
N MET A 386 -8.02 12.97 27.37
CA MET A 386 -8.32 13.36 25.99
C MET A 386 -9.77 13.06 25.59
N ILE A 387 -10.27 11.88 25.92
CA ILE A 387 -11.65 11.46 25.63
C ILE A 387 -12.63 12.32 26.42
N SER A 388 -12.37 12.53 27.72
CA SER A 388 -13.23 13.34 28.60
C SER A 388 -13.33 14.80 28.17
N ARG A 389 -12.22 15.37 27.66
CA ARG A 389 -12.18 16.74 27.14
C ARG A 389 -12.80 16.90 25.75
N SER A 390 -12.98 15.80 25.01
CA SER A 390 -13.60 15.83 23.68
C SER A 390 -15.11 15.91 23.85
N VAL A 391 -15.72 16.99 23.36
CA VAL A 391 -17.16 17.23 23.47
C VAL A 391 -17.76 17.33 22.05
N PRO A 392 -18.70 16.45 21.67
CA PRO A 392 -19.17 15.27 22.43
C PRO A 392 -18.08 14.20 22.63
N PRO A 393 -18.24 13.28 23.61
CA PRO A 393 -17.33 12.15 23.78
C PRO A 393 -17.21 11.32 22.50
N PRO A 394 -15.99 10.92 22.11
CA PRO A 394 -15.77 10.23 20.85
C PRO A 394 -16.44 8.85 20.83
N PRO A 395 -17.09 8.46 19.72
CA PRO A 395 -17.71 7.15 19.56
C PRO A 395 -16.65 6.08 19.22
N ILE A 396 -15.68 5.88 20.11
CA ILE A 396 -14.58 4.93 19.87
C ILE A 396 -15.15 3.51 19.75
N GLN A 397 -14.95 2.90 18.58
CA GLN A 397 -15.36 1.54 18.25
C GLN A 397 -14.20 0.55 18.39
N LYS A 398 -12.98 1.00 18.08
CA LYS A 398 -11.79 0.14 18.10
C LYS A 398 -10.68 0.78 18.92
N LEU A 399 -10.22 0.07 19.93
CA LEU A 399 -9.19 0.53 20.85
C LEU A 399 -8.03 -0.46 20.89
N HIS A 400 -6.87 -0.03 20.40
CA HIS A 400 -5.63 -0.80 20.46
C HIS A 400 -4.62 -0.08 21.37
N LEU A 401 -4.27 -0.65 22.52
CA LEU A 401 -3.35 -0.03 23.48
C LEU A 401 -2.23 -0.98 23.88
N ARG A 402 -0.99 -0.62 23.55
CA ARG A 402 0.22 -1.21 24.13
C ARG A 402 0.81 -0.22 25.11
N THR A 403 0.55 -0.41 26.40
CA THR A 403 0.94 0.49 27.49
C THR A 403 1.00 -0.30 28.80
N ALA A 404 1.73 0.20 29.80
CA ALA A 404 1.71 -0.38 31.13
C ALA A 404 0.43 0.01 31.89
N PHE A 405 -0.14 -0.95 32.64
CA PHE A 405 -1.27 -0.73 33.55
C PHE A 405 -0.75 -0.84 34.99
N ASN A 406 -0.31 0.29 35.54
CA ASN A 406 0.39 0.29 36.84
C ASN A 406 -0.56 0.46 38.03
N SER A 407 -1.78 0.95 37.80
CA SER A 407 -2.77 1.17 38.86
C SER A 407 -4.08 0.45 38.58
N PRO A 408 -4.73 -0.15 39.60
CA PRO A 408 -6.05 -0.76 39.45
C PRO A 408 -7.09 0.21 38.89
N GLY A 409 -7.94 -0.26 37.97
CA GLY A 409 -9.11 0.49 37.49
C GLY A 409 -8.81 1.43 36.32
N GLN A 410 -7.58 1.49 35.84
CA GLN A 410 -7.19 2.38 34.73
C GLN A 410 -7.90 2.03 33.43
N LEU A 411 -7.93 0.74 33.09
CA LEU A 411 -8.64 0.29 31.91
C LEU A 411 -10.15 0.42 32.12
N ALA A 412 -10.67 0.06 33.29
CA ALA A 412 -12.09 0.19 33.59
C ALA A 412 -12.59 1.64 33.43
N ASN A 413 -11.85 2.62 33.96
CA ASN A 413 -12.17 4.04 33.84
C ASN A 413 -12.16 4.52 32.38
N LEU A 414 -11.23 4.03 31.57
CA LEU A 414 -11.20 4.33 30.14
C LEU A 414 -12.42 3.74 29.41
N LEU A 415 -12.79 2.50 29.74
CA LEU A 415 -13.92 1.80 29.11
C LEU A 415 -15.29 2.37 29.50
N LEU A 416 -15.41 3.00 30.67
CA LEU A 416 -16.61 3.75 31.04
C LEU A 416 -16.90 4.91 30.06
N LEU A 417 -15.85 5.49 29.47
CA LEU A 417 -15.97 6.60 28.51
C LEU A 417 -16.16 6.13 27.07
N THR A 418 -16.05 4.83 26.79
CA THR A 418 -16.13 4.25 25.44
C THR A 418 -17.21 3.17 25.35
N PRO A 419 -18.50 3.51 25.60
CA PRO A 419 -19.58 2.53 25.60
C PRO A 419 -19.83 1.88 24.24
N SER A 420 -19.42 2.53 23.15
CA SER A 420 -19.57 2.05 21.77
C SER A 420 -18.47 1.09 21.30
N LEU A 421 -17.62 0.61 22.20
CA LEU A 421 -16.46 -0.20 21.85
C LEU A 421 -16.85 -1.60 21.38
N THR A 422 -16.46 -1.97 20.16
CA THR A 422 -16.69 -3.29 19.55
C THR A 422 -15.43 -4.14 19.50
N LEU A 423 -14.25 -3.52 19.47
CA LEU A 423 -12.95 -4.20 19.50
C LEU A 423 -12.03 -3.60 20.56
N LEU A 424 -11.57 -4.43 21.48
CA LEU A 424 -10.58 -4.10 22.50
C LEU A 424 -9.32 -4.95 22.26
N ASN A 425 -8.18 -4.30 22.10
CA ASN A 425 -6.90 -4.97 21.95
C ASN A 425 -5.85 -4.30 22.83
N VAL A 426 -5.52 -4.90 23.97
CA VAL A 426 -4.68 -4.26 24.98
C VAL A 426 -3.55 -5.17 25.46
N THR A 427 -2.46 -4.57 25.94
CA THR A 427 -1.52 -5.29 26.81
C THR A 427 -2.28 -5.88 28.00
N MET A 428 -1.84 -7.02 28.53
CA MET A 428 -2.48 -7.68 29.67
C MET A 428 -2.79 -6.69 30.81
N PRO A 429 -4.08 -6.42 31.13
CA PRO A 429 -4.44 -5.50 32.19
C PRO A 429 -4.30 -6.14 33.58
N LEU A 430 -4.38 -5.35 34.64
CA LEU A 430 -4.36 -5.86 36.01
C LEU A 430 -5.60 -6.72 36.30
N SER A 431 -5.47 -7.68 37.22
CA SER A 431 -6.56 -8.61 37.58
C SER A 431 -7.84 -7.89 38.01
N SER A 432 -7.72 -6.74 38.68
CA SER A 432 -8.86 -5.90 39.06
C SER A 432 -9.63 -5.35 37.87
N ASP A 433 -8.94 -4.92 36.82
CA ASP A 433 -9.56 -4.44 35.57
C ASP A 433 -10.22 -5.59 34.79
N ILE A 434 -9.61 -6.78 34.78
CA ILE A 434 -10.22 -7.98 34.18
C ILE A 434 -11.51 -8.36 34.92
N MET A 435 -11.52 -8.26 36.24
CA MET A 435 -12.71 -8.52 37.05
C MET A 435 -13.81 -7.47 36.85
N ALA A 436 -13.44 -6.21 36.64
CA ALA A 436 -14.40 -5.15 36.31
C ALA A 436 -15.07 -5.38 34.94
N LEU A 437 -14.38 -6.05 34.01
CA LEU A 437 -14.92 -6.43 32.70
C LEU A 437 -15.91 -7.60 32.76
N THR A 438 -15.88 -8.42 33.80
CA THR A 438 -16.78 -9.59 33.98
C THR A 438 -17.98 -9.30 34.84
N SER A 439 -17.83 -8.40 35.82
CA SER A 439 -18.88 -8.13 36.81
C SER A 439 -19.72 -6.92 36.39
N PRO A 440 -21.05 -6.97 36.51
CA PRO A 440 -21.88 -5.77 36.37
C PRO A 440 -21.41 -4.70 37.36
N GLY A 441 -21.34 -3.44 36.93
CA GLY A 441 -21.07 -2.32 37.84
C GLY A 441 -22.15 -2.19 38.92
N ALA A 442 -21.95 -1.30 39.89
CA ALA A 442 -22.92 -1.05 40.97
C ALA A 442 -24.32 -0.62 40.45
N ASN A 443 -24.36 -0.08 39.23
CA ASN A 443 -25.55 0.33 38.47
C ASN A 443 -26.10 -0.77 37.54
N GLY A 444 -25.55 -1.99 37.59
CA GLY A 444 -25.94 -3.13 36.76
C GLY A 444 -25.45 -3.06 35.30
N SER A 445 -24.81 -1.97 34.87
CA SER A 445 -24.27 -1.84 33.52
C SER A 445 -22.92 -2.54 33.39
N MET A 446 -22.75 -3.34 32.33
CA MET A 446 -21.47 -3.97 31.99
C MET A 446 -20.55 -2.97 31.27
N LEU A 447 -19.25 -3.01 31.56
CA LEU A 447 -18.26 -2.24 30.81
C LEU A 447 -18.17 -2.73 29.36
N ALA A 448 -18.17 -1.80 28.41
CA ALA A 448 -18.18 -2.08 26.97
C ALA A 448 -19.25 -3.14 26.60
N PRO A 449 -20.55 -2.80 26.72
CA PRO A 449 -21.64 -3.77 26.61
C PRO A 449 -21.72 -4.41 25.22
N ILE A 450 -21.31 -3.70 24.17
CA ILE A 450 -21.35 -4.16 22.77
C ILE A 450 -20.01 -4.73 22.27
N LEU A 451 -19.07 -5.00 23.18
CA LEU A 451 -17.76 -5.57 22.84
C LEU A 451 -17.90 -6.95 22.17
N GLN A 452 -17.36 -7.09 20.97
CA GLN A 452 -17.42 -8.30 20.15
C GLN A 452 -16.08 -9.04 20.12
N ASP A 453 -14.98 -8.28 20.05
CA ASP A 453 -13.62 -8.80 19.94
C ASP A 453 -12.77 -8.27 21.10
N CYS A 454 -12.11 -9.18 21.83
CA CYS A 454 -11.17 -8.82 22.88
C CYS A 454 -9.87 -9.60 22.74
N LEU A 455 -8.75 -8.87 22.64
CA LEU A 455 -7.41 -9.42 22.56
C LEU A 455 -6.57 -8.89 23.72
N PHE A 456 -6.07 -9.79 24.56
CA PHE A 456 -5.03 -9.48 25.54
C PHE A 456 -3.69 -10.01 25.06
N GLU A 457 -2.66 -9.17 25.07
CA GLU A 457 -1.28 -9.58 24.78
C GLU A 457 -0.51 -9.79 26.09
N SER A 458 -0.02 -11.01 26.28
CA SER A 458 0.81 -11.39 27.41
C SER A 458 2.21 -10.79 27.25
N MET A 459 2.69 -10.17 28.32
CA MET A 459 4.06 -9.66 28.42
C MET A 459 4.89 -10.56 29.34
N ARG A 460 6.22 -10.38 29.38
CA ARG A 460 7.12 -11.22 30.19
C ARG A 460 6.83 -11.18 31.69
N ASP A 461 6.22 -10.10 32.15
CA ASP A 461 5.84 -9.78 33.52
C ASP A 461 4.38 -10.12 33.84
N THR A 462 3.67 -10.78 32.93
CA THR A 462 2.28 -11.21 33.17
C THR A 462 2.20 -12.25 34.28
N SER A 463 1.43 -11.94 35.32
CA SER A 463 1.27 -12.83 36.47
C SER A 463 0.36 -14.02 36.16
N PRO A 464 0.56 -15.19 36.81
CA PRO A 464 -0.36 -16.32 36.70
C PRO A 464 -1.80 -16.00 37.14
N GLU A 465 -1.97 -14.99 38.00
CA GLU A 465 -3.29 -14.52 38.41
C GLU A 465 -4.02 -13.80 37.28
N GLN A 466 -3.35 -12.91 36.53
CA GLN A 466 -3.93 -12.25 35.37
C GLN A 466 -4.37 -13.26 34.30
N ILE A 467 -3.56 -14.30 34.06
CA ILE A 467 -3.90 -15.38 33.11
C ILE A 467 -5.15 -16.14 33.59
N ARG A 468 -5.23 -16.47 34.89
CA ARG A 468 -6.41 -17.12 35.47
C ARG A 468 -7.66 -16.26 35.33
N GLN A 469 -7.55 -14.94 35.59
CA GLN A 469 -8.67 -14.03 35.43
C GLN A 469 -9.09 -13.84 33.98
N ALA A 470 -8.15 -13.78 33.03
CA ALA A 470 -8.45 -13.73 31.60
C ALA A 470 -9.21 -14.99 31.12
N ALA A 471 -8.83 -16.17 31.63
CA ALA A 471 -9.54 -17.41 31.36
C ALA A 471 -10.97 -17.40 31.94
N PHE A 472 -11.16 -16.83 33.14
CA PHE A 472 -12.49 -16.63 33.72
C PHE A 472 -13.33 -15.64 32.89
N PHE A 473 -12.74 -14.54 32.43
CA PHE A 473 -13.38 -13.55 31.57
C PHE A 473 -13.98 -14.16 30.30
N THR A 474 -13.24 -15.06 29.66
CA THR A 474 -13.72 -15.79 28.47
C THR A 474 -14.98 -16.60 28.75
N LYS A 475 -15.10 -17.21 29.94
CA LYS A 475 -16.28 -17.98 30.35
C LYS A 475 -17.45 -17.06 30.70
N ALA A 476 -17.18 -15.93 31.34
CA ALA A 476 -18.19 -14.97 31.76
C ALA A 476 -18.87 -14.25 30.58
N ARG A 477 -18.14 -14.02 29.47
CA ARG A 477 -18.67 -13.39 28.24
C ARG A 477 -18.67 -14.35 27.05
N SER A 478 -19.51 -15.38 27.11
CA SER A 478 -19.57 -16.46 26.11
C SER A 478 -19.83 -16.04 24.66
N GLY A 479 -20.44 -14.87 24.42
CA GLY A 479 -20.67 -14.31 23.08
C GLY A 479 -19.51 -13.51 22.50
N LEU A 480 -18.42 -13.32 23.25
CA LEU A 480 -17.27 -12.51 22.87
C LEU A 480 -16.16 -13.37 22.25
N ARG A 481 -15.57 -12.92 21.14
CA ARG A 481 -14.39 -13.54 20.56
C ARG A 481 -13.16 -13.09 21.33
N PHE A 482 -12.71 -13.95 22.25
CA PHE A 482 -11.52 -13.70 23.05
C PHE A 482 -10.28 -14.34 22.44
N THR A 483 -9.16 -13.63 22.45
CA THR A 483 -7.84 -14.17 22.13
C THR A 483 -6.84 -13.73 23.19
N LEU A 484 -6.01 -14.66 23.64
CA LEU A 484 -4.83 -14.39 24.46
C LEU A 484 -3.61 -14.69 23.60
N LYS A 485 -2.76 -13.69 23.36
CA LYS A 485 -1.53 -13.81 22.55
C LYS A 485 -0.29 -13.83 23.41
#